data_AF-A0A850PJW4-F1
#
_entry.id   AF-A0A850PJW4-F1
#
_cell.length_a   1.000
_cell.length_b   1.000
_cell.length_c   1.000
_cell.angle_alpha   90.00
_cell.angle_beta   90.00
_cell.angle_gamma   90.00
#
_symmetry.space_group_name_H-M   'P 1'
#
loop_
_entity.id
_entity.type
_entity.pdbx_description
1 polymer ?
#
loop_
_entity_poly.entity_id
_entity_poly.type
_entity_poly.pdbx_seq_one_letter_code
_entity_poly.pdbx_strand_id
1 'polypeptide(L)'
;MSLLKTVESFFEAYRRKDIDAMLGCFSDHGTINYIPAGLDGPARDKGVAIWSGLMDVFPDQTNEITALYSGDDGRSVTVEVMISDTQAKDGFGIPNQGKRYALPHAFIRTGSTDGPSTA
;
A
#
# COMPACT_ATOMS: atom_id res chain seq x y z
N MET A 1 -9.82 8.59 -13.58
CA MET A 1 -9.19 7.26 -13.67
C MET A 1 -10.03 6.31 -12.83
N SER A 2 -10.26 5.05 -13.24
CA SER A 2 -11.08 4.12 -12.44
C SER A 2 -10.34 3.71 -11.17
N LEU A 3 -11.07 3.31 -10.12
CA LEU A 3 -10.48 2.86 -8.86
C LEU A 3 -9.51 1.67 -9.06
N LEU A 4 -9.86 0.74 -9.96
CA LEU A 4 -8.97 -0.36 -10.37
C LEU A 4 -7.62 0.15 -10.91
N LYS A 5 -7.64 1.08 -11.87
CA LYS A 5 -6.41 1.64 -12.43
C LYS A 5 -5.59 2.38 -11.36
N THR A 6 -6.24 3.11 -10.46
CA THR A 6 -5.57 3.77 -9.33
C THR A 6 -4.91 2.76 -8.39
N VAL A 7 -5.54 1.61 -8.15
CA VAL A 7 -4.98 0.51 -7.37
C VAL A 7 -3.74 -0.08 -8.06
N GLU A 8 -3.83 -0.39 -9.35
CA GLU A 8 -2.70 -0.93 -10.12
C GLU A 8 -1.50 0.04 -10.10
N SER A 9 -1.75 1.33 -10.34
CA SER A 9 -0.72 2.37 -10.27
C SER A 9 -0.09 2.51 -8.89
N PHE A 10 -0.87 2.35 -7.82
CA PHE A 10 -0.33 2.35 -6.45
C PHE A 10 0.64 1.19 -6.23
N PHE A 11 0.29 -0.03 -6.62
CA PHE A 11 1.17 -1.20 -6.44
C PHE A 11 2.40 -1.14 -7.34
N GLU A 12 2.26 -0.60 -8.55
CA GLU A 12 3.41 -0.33 -9.43
C GLU A 12 4.37 0.67 -8.78
N ALA A 13 3.87 1.80 -8.27
CA ALA A 13 4.67 2.77 -7.53
C ALA A 13 5.30 2.17 -6.28
N TYR A 14 4.55 1.32 -5.56
CA TYR A 14 5.04 0.64 -4.37
C TYR A 14 6.21 -0.29 -4.69
N ARG A 15 6.11 -1.04 -5.79
CA ARG A 15 7.20 -1.90 -6.28
C ARG A 15 8.44 -1.10 -6.70
N ARG A 16 8.26 0.11 -7.24
CA ARG A 16 9.35 1.05 -7.54
C ARG A 16 9.87 1.81 -6.32
N LYS A 17 9.25 1.64 -5.15
CA LYS A 17 9.56 2.35 -3.91
C LYS A 17 9.40 3.86 -4.01
N ASP A 18 8.43 4.28 -4.82
CA ASP A 18 8.14 5.67 -5.12
C ASP A 18 6.97 6.15 -4.25
N ILE A 19 7.30 6.62 -3.04
CA ILE A 19 6.30 7.06 -2.05
C ILE A 19 5.49 8.24 -2.59
N ASP A 20 6.09 9.15 -3.35
CA ASP A 20 5.38 10.30 -3.90
C ASP A 20 4.33 9.86 -4.92
N ALA A 21 4.66 8.93 -5.82
CA ALA A 21 3.69 8.36 -6.76
C ALA A 21 2.62 7.51 -6.04
N MET A 22 2.96 6.80 -4.96
CA MET A 22 1.98 6.10 -4.12
C MET A 22 0.98 7.09 -3.51
N LEU A 23 1.47 8.20 -2.95
CA LEU A 23 0.63 9.26 -2.38
C LEU A 23 -0.24 9.95 -3.43
N GLY A 24 0.25 10.08 -4.67
CA GLY A 24 -0.53 10.59 -5.81
C GLY A 24 -1.79 9.76 -6.13
N CYS A 25 -1.90 8.54 -5.61
CA CYS A 25 -3.09 7.71 -5.75
C CYS A 25 -4.16 7.99 -4.68
N PHE A 26 -3.85 8.79 -3.66
CA PHE A 26 -4.79 9.18 -2.60
C PHE A 26 -5.39 10.56 -2.89
N SER A 27 -6.60 10.80 -2.38
CA SER A 27 -7.11 12.17 -2.22
C SER A 27 -6.33 12.90 -1.12
N ASP A 28 -6.49 14.22 -1.03
CA ASP A 28 -5.80 15.03 -0.01
C ASP A 28 -6.16 14.64 1.42
N HIS A 29 -7.36 14.11 1.63
CA HIS A 29 -7.83 13.56 2.90
C HIS A 29 -7.79 12.02 2.94
N GLY A 30 -7.07 11.39 2.01
CA GLY A 30 -6.94 9.94 1.96
C GLY A 30 -6.26 9.40 3.22
N THR A 31 -6.80 8.32 3.75
CA THR A 31 -6.31 7.67 4.97
C THR A 31 -5.81 6.26 4.68
N ILE A 32 -5.00 5.73 5.59
CA ILE A 32 -4.66 4.31 5.64
C ILE A 32 -5.08 3.72 6.99
N ASN A 33 -5.29 2.41 7.00
CA ASN A 33 -5.45 1.63 8.22
C ASN A 33 -4.62 0.36 8.07
N TYR A 34 -3.49 0.32 8.75
CA TYR A 34 -2.57 -0.82 8.79
C TYR A 34 -2.77 -1.61 10.07
N ILE A 35 -3.73 -2.53 10.01
CA ILE A 35 -4.20 -3.36 11.13
C ILE A 35 -3.05 -4.07 11.88
N PRO A 36 -2.06 -4.72 11.22
CA PRO A 36 -1.01 -5.44 11.95
C PRO A 36 -0.17 -4.56 12.88
N ALA A 37 -0.04 -3.26 12.58
CA ALA A 37 0.73 -2.32 13.39
C ALA A 37 -0.15 -1.42 14.27
N GLY A 38 -1.48 -1.59 14.25
CA GLY A 38 -2.41 -0.69 14.94
C GLY A 38 -2.27 0.77 14.51
N LEU A 39 -1.94 1.00 13.24
CA LEU A 39 -1.65 2.32 12.70
C LEU A 39 -2.76 2.78 11.77
N ASP A 40 -3.41 3.89 12.12
CA ASP A 40 -4.47 4.51 11.33
C ASP A 40 -4.27 6.03 11.24
N GLY A 41 -4.71 6.61 10.11
CA GLY A 41 -4.69 8.06 9.92
C GLY A 41 -4.35 8.50 8.49
N PRO A 42 -3.98 9.78 8.31
CA PRO A 42 -3.70 10.34 6.99
C PRO A 42 -2.58 9.60 6.26
N ALA A 43 -2.78 9.25 4.99
CA ALA A 43 -1.78 8.54 4.18
C ALA A 43 -0.48 9.34 4.06
N ARG A 44 -0.59 10.67 3.97
CA ARG A 44 0.54 11.61 3.88
C ARG A 44 1.38 11.72 5.17
N ASP A 45 0.89 11.22 6.31
CA ASP A 45 1.63 11.14 7.57
C ASP A 45 1.94 9.67 7.90
N LYS A 46 0.88 8.92 8.23
CA LYS A 46 0.98 7.54 8.70
C LYS A 46 1.44 6.57 7.62
N GLY A 47 1.00 6.78 6.37
CA GLY A 47 1.44 5.99 5.22
C GLY A 47 2.93 6.19 4.95
N VAL A 48 3.37 7.44 4.88
CA VAL A 48 4.79 7.77 4.68
C VAL A 48 5.66 7.13 5.76
N ALA A 49 5.25 7.22 7.03
CA ALA A 49 6.00 6.64 8.14
C ALA A 49 6.17 5.12 7.99
N ILE A 50 5.09 4.38 7.69
CA ILE A 50 5.17 2.92 7.57
C ILE A 50 5.91 2.48 6.29
N TRP A 51 5.65 3.10 5.14
CA TRP A 51 6.30 2.72 3.88
C TRP A 51 7.80 3.02 3.91
N SER A 52 8.20 4.19 4.42
CA SER A 52 9.61 4.54 4.58
C SER A 52 10.31 3.56 5.51
N GLY A 53 9.71 3.25 6.66
CA GLY A 53 10.27 2.28 7.61
C GLY A 53 10.39 0.87 7.03
N LEU A 54 9.37 0.42 6.27
CA LEU A 54 9.44 -0.86 5.57
C LEU A 54 10.59 -0.85 4.55
N MET A 55 10.62 0.10 3.62
CA MET A 55 11.63 0.17 2.55
C MET A 55 13.06 0.29 3.07
N ASP A 56 13.22 0.91 4.24
CA ASP A 56 14.50 1.05 4.93
C ASP A 56 15.00 -0.30 5.48
N VAL A 57 14.12 -1.08 6.11
CA VAL A 57 14.40 -2.44 6.65
C VAL A 57 14.49 -3.50 5.54
N PHE A 58 13.72 -3.28 4.48
CA PHE A 58 13.39 -4.21 3.41
C PHE A 58 13.75 -3.56 2.04
N PRO A 59 15.05 -3.55 1.68
CA PRO A 59 15.58 -2.76 0.56
C PRO A 59 15.42 -3.41 -0.81
N ASP A 60 15.01 -4.67 -0.93
CA ASP A 60 14.66 -5.33 -2.21
C ASP A 60 13.15 -5.59 -2.39
N GLN A 61 12.33 -4.88 -1.59
CA GLN A 61 10.89 -5.09 -1.50
C GLN A 61 10.22 -5.01 -2.86
N THR A 62 9.43 -6.03 -3.14
CA THR A 62 8.62 -6.11 -4.34
C THR A 62 7.23 -6.64 -4.00
N ASN A 63 6.31 -6.42 -4.93
CA ASN A 63 4.95 -6.90 -4.82
C ASN A 63 4.43 -7.39 -6.19
N GLU A 64 3.51 -8.35 -6.14
CA GLU A 64 2.79 -8.91 -7.28
C GLU A 64 1.31 -9.05 -6.93
N ILE A 65 0.44 -8.37 -7.67
CA ILE A 65 -1.02 -8.52 -7.52
C ILE A 65 -1.39 -9.91 -8.03
N THR A 66 -1.96 -10.74 -7.16
CA THR A 66 -2.41 -12.10 -7.51
C THR A 66 -3.89 -12.13 -7.86
N ALA A 67 -4.70 -11.23 -7.29
CA ALA A 67 -6.11 -11.09 -7.62
C ALA A 67 -6.65 -9.68 -7.34
N LEU A 68 -7.67 -9.28 -8.11
CA LEU A 68 -8.41 -8.04 -7.95
C LEU A 68 -9.91 -8.33 -7.99
N TYR A 69 -10.64 -7.86 -6.98
CA TYR A 69 -12.09 -7.99 -6.88
C TYR A 69 -12.70 -6.60 -6.74
N SER A 70 -13.49 -6.19 -7.73
CA SER A 70 -14.26 -4.94 -7.62
C SER A 70 -15.52 -5.19 -6.82
N GLY A 71 -15.85 -4.30 -5.89
CA GLY A 71 -17.16 -4.28 -5.27
C GLY A 71 -18.24 -3.91 -6.29
N ASP A 72 -19.44 -4.45 -6.11
CA ASP A 72 -20.58 -4.25 -7.03
C ASP A 72 -20.96 -2.77 -7.19
N ASP A 73 -20.66 -1.94 -6.20
CA ASP A 73 -20.93 -0.51 -6.18
C ASP A 73 -19.84 0.34 -6.84
N GLY A 74 -18.73 -0.27 -7.27
CA GLY A 74 -17.58 0.41 -7.87
C GLY A 74 -16.80 1.32 -6.91
N ARG A 75 -17.13 1.34 -5.62
CA ARG A 75 -16.49 2.20 -4.60
C ARG A 75 -15.41 1.49 -3.81
N SER A 76 -15.29 0.18 -3.98
CA SER A 76 -14.27 -0.62 -3.34
C SER A 76 -13.57 -1.58 -4.31
N VAL A 77 -12.31 -1.84 -4.04
CA VAL A 77 -11.53 -2.90 -4.68
C VAL A 77 -10.78 -3.65 -3.59
N THR A 78 -10.97 -4.97 -3.53
CA THR A 78 -10.14 -5.86 -2.72
C THR A 78 -9.00 -6.38 -3.60
N VAL A 79 -7.78 -6.35 -3.04
CA VAL A 79 -6.55 -6.72 -3.73
C VAL A 79 -5.86 -7.80 -2.92
N GLU A 80 -5.57 -8.91 -3.58
CA GLU A 80 -4.63 -9.89 -3.06
C GLU A 80 -3.27 -9.65 -3.71
N VAL A 81 -2.23 -9.60 -2.89
CA VAL A 81 -0.88 -9.28 -3.33
C VAL A 81 0.14 -10.15 -2.60
N MET A 82 1.08 -10.72 -3.33
CA MET A 82 2.27 -11.35 -2.76
C MET A 82 3.32 -10.27 -2.54
N ILE A 83 3.75 -10.04 -1.30
CA ILE A 83 4.86 -9.14 -0.98
C ILE A 83 6.06 -9.99 -0.59
N SER A 84 7.22 -9.67 -1.15
CA SER A 84 8.45 -10.39 -0.83
C SER A 84 9.64 -9.45 -0.70
N ASP A 85 10.55 -9.80 0.19
CA ASP A 85 11.75 -9.03 0.52
C ASP A 85 12.74 -9.87 1.34
N THR A 86 14.00 -9.43 1.38
CA THR A 86 15.10 -9.88 2.23
C THR A 86 15.41 -8.86 3.34
N GLN A 87 15.16 -9.23 4.60
CA GLN A 87 15.47 -8.36 5.74
C GLN A 87 16.96 -7.97 5.76
N ALA A 88 17.24 -6.67 5.71
CA ALA A 88 18.61 -6.16 5.67
C ALA A 88 19.09 -5.58 7.01
N LYS A 89 18.17 -5.30 7.94
CA LYS A 89 18.49 -4.81 9.29
C LYS A 89 17.37 -5.07 10.31
N ASP A 90 17.65 -4.74 11.56
CA ASP A 90 16.69 -4.77 12.65
C ASP A 90 15.52 -3.82 12.33
N GLY A 91 14.29 -4.22 12.66
CA GLY A 91 13.11 -3.42 12.39
C GLY A 91 11.88 -3.97 13.08
N PHE A 92 10.96 -3.09 13.47
CA PHE A 92 9.66 -3.47 14.05
C PHE A 92 9.76 -4.40 15.27
N GLY A 93 10.83 -4.25 16.07
CA GLY A 93 11.10 -5.11 17.24
C GLY A 93 11.69 -6.48 16.90
N ILE A 94 12.09 -6.71 15.65
CA ILE A 94 12.61 -7.99 15.15
C ILE A 94 14.09 -7.80 14.75
N PRO A 95 15.02 -8.55 15.36
CA PRO A 95 16.42 -8.56 14.94
C PRO A 95 16.58 -9.07 13.51
N ASN A 96 17.57 -8.55 12.79
CA ASN A 96 17.86 -8.96 11.43
C ASN A 96 18.20 -10.44 11.35
N GLN A 97 17.45 -11.20 10.55
CA GLN A 97 17.79 -12.59 10.23
C GLN A 97 18.45 -12.78 8.86
N GLY A 98 18.52 -11.74 8.03
CA GLY A 98 19.06 -11.84 6.66
C GLY A 98 18.25 -12.74 5.73
N LYS A 99 17.02 -13.10 6.11
CA LYS A 99 16.18 -14.07 5.40
C LYS A 99 15.20 -13.37 4.47
N ARG A 100 14.89 -14.06 3.38
CA ARG A 100 13.80 -13.69 2.48
C ARG A 100 12.47 -14.21 2.99
N TYR A 101 11.42 -13.38 2.89
CA TYR A 101 10.02 -13.82 3.00
C TYR A 101 9.27 -13.61 1.69
N ALA A 102 8.18 -14.35 1.53
CA ALA A 102 7.15 -14.09 0.55
C ALA A 102 5.82 -14.40 1.23
N LEU A 103 4.99 -13.37 1.45
CA LEU A 103 3.77 -13.48 2.25
C LEU A 103 2.58 -12.88 1.50
N PRO A 104 1.43 -13.57 1.48
CA PRO A 104 0.20 -13.02 0.93
C PRO A 104 -0.31 -11.88 1.82
N HIS A 105 -0.80 -10.82 1.21
CA HIS A 105 -1.43 -9.69 1.85
C HIS A 105 -2.76 -9.38 1.16
N ALA A 106 -3.71 -8.90 1.96
CA ALA A 106 -4.97 -8.37 1.47
C ALA A 106 -5.02 -6.86 1.72
N PHE A 107 -5.40 -6.10 0.69
CA PHE A 107 -5.67 -4.68 0.79
C PHE A 107 -7.12 -4.41 0.38
N ILE A 108 -7.80 -3.53 1.10
CA ILE A 108 -9.10 -3.02 0.71
C ILE A 108 -8.91 -1.54 0.39
N ARG A 109 -9.16 -1.16 -0.87
CA ARG A 109 -9.14 0.22 -1.33
C ARG A 109 -10.56 0.71 -1.46
N THR A 110 -10.87 1.83 -0.82
CA THR A 110 -12.14 2.54 -1.02
C THR A 110 -11.89 3.86 -1.74
N GLY A 111 -12.83 4.31 -2.57
CA GLY A 111 -12.77 5.59 -3.25
C GLY A 111 -14.16 6.07 -3.63
N SER A 112 -14.27 7.36 -3.96
CA SER A 112 -15.49 7.91 -4.54
C SER A 112 -15.51 7.72 -6.05
N THR A 113 -16.68 7.45 -6.62
CA THR A 113 -16.95 7.58 -8.05
C THR A 113 -17.17 9.03 -8.48
N ASP A 114 -17.35 9.93 -7.53
CA ASP A 114 -17.64 11.32 -7.79
C ASP A 114 -16.34 12.05 -8.15
N GLY A 115 -16.28 12.56 -9.38
CA GLY A 115 -15.37 13.65 -9.72
C GLY A 115 -15.58 14.84 -8.77
N PRO A 116 -14.65 15.82 -8.74
CA PRO A 116 -14.71 16.89 -7.74
C PRO A 116 -16.10 17.53 -7.74
N SER A 117 -16.76 17.49 -6.59
CA SER A 117 -18.00 18.23 -6.37
C SER A 117 -17.65 19.71 -6.52
N THR A 118 -17.94 20.29 -7.67
CA THR A 118 -17.92 21.74 -7.84
C THR A 118 -19.03 22.31 -6.97
N ALA A 119 -18.64 23.00 -5.90
CA ALA A 119 -19.49 24.02 -5.29
C ALA A 119 -19.62 25.22 -6.23
#